data_AF-A0A661DZR1-F1
#
_entry.id   AF-A0A661DZR1-F1
#
_cell.length_a   1.000
_cell.length_b   1.000
_cell.length_c   1.000
_cell.angle_alpha   90.00
_cell.angle_beta   90.00
_cell.angle_gamma   90.00
#
_symmetry.space_group_name_H-M   'P 1'
#
loop_
_entity.id
_entity.type
_entity.pdbx_description
1 polymer ?
#
loop_
_entity_poly.entity_id
_entity_poly.type
_entity_poly.pdbx_seq_one_letter_code
_entity_poly.pdbx_strand_id
1 'polypeptide(L)'
;MTQKAPFILVDGSSYLYRAYHAMPPLTNAEGLATGAIYGVVNMLRKLLRDYKPQHIAVVFDAKGKTFRNDMYPEYKATRPPMPDDLRE
;
A
#
# COMPACT_ATOMS: atom_id res chain seq x y z
N MET A 1 9.34 -1.04 -33.55
CA MET A 1 9.54 -1.87 -32.34
C MET A 1 8.25 -1.82 -31.53
N THR A 2 7.58 -2.95 -31.32
CA THR A 2 6.35 -3.01 -30.50
C THR A 2 6.75 -2.82 -29.04
N GLN A 3 6.31 -1.73 -28.42
CA GLN A 3 6.63 -1.45 -27.01
C GLN A 3 5.96 -2.50 -26.13
N LYS A 4 6.77 -3.30 -25.41
CA LYS A 4 6.26 -4.35 -24.53
C LYS A 4 5.59 -3.73 -23.31
N ALA A 5 4.37 -4.17 -23.00
CA ALA A 5 3.65 -3.70 -21.81
C ALA A 5 4.47 -4.00 -20.53
N PRO A 6 4.55 -3.05 -19.59
CA PRO A 6 5.35 -3.23 -18.38
C PRO A 6 4.71 -4.28 -17.46
N PHE A 7 5.55 -4.97 -16.69
CA PHE A 7 5.11 -5.70 -15.50
C PHE A 7 5.18 -4.74 -14.31
N ILE A 8 4.03 -4.50 -13.65
CA ILE A 8 3.95 -3.54 -12.56
C ILE A 8 4.00 -4.27 -11.21
N LEU A 9 4.94 -3.85 -10.35
CA LEU A 9 5.02 -4.27 -8.96
C LEU A 9 4.65 -3.09 -8.06
N VAL A 10 3.67 -3.29 -7.19
CA VAL A 10 3.16 -2.27 -6.27
C VAL A 10 3.53 -2.64 -4.84
N ASP A 11 4.16 -1.72 -4.12
CA ASP A 11 4.28 -1.80 -2.66
C ASP A 11 2.92 -1.44 -2.03
N GLY A 12 2.20 -2.47 -1.60
CA GLY A 12 0.85 -2.36 -1.04
C GLY A 12 0.83 -1.63 0.30
N SER A 13 1.84 -1.86 1.14
CA SER A 13 1.95 -1.22 2.46
C SER A 13 2.19 0.29 2.33
N SER A 14 3.04 0.70 1.38
CA SER A 14 3.27 2.11 1.05
C SER A 14 2.03 2.76 0.44
N TYR A 15 1.34 2.07 -0.47
CA TYR A 15 0.09 2.57 -1.07
C TYR A 15 -0.99 2.79 -0.03
N LEU A 16 -1.19 1.84 0.87
CA LEU A 16 -2.19 1.95 1.94
C LEU A 16 -1.90 3.14 2.85
N TYR A 17 -0.63 3.31 3.27
CA TYR A 17 -0.22 4.43 4.11
C TYR A 17 -0.41 5.78 3.40
N ARG A 18 -0.04 5.87 2.11
CA ARG A 18 -0.25 7.08 1.30
C ARG A 18 -1.73 7.40 1.14
N ALA A 19 -2.57 6.40 0.88
CA ALA A 19 -4.01 6.58 0.74
C ALA A 19 -4.64 7.06 2.05
N TYR A 20 -4.23 6.48 3.17
CA TYR A 20 -4.72 6.85 4.50
C TYR A 20 -4.49 8.33 4.81
N HIS A 21 -3.28 8.85 4.58
CA HIS A 21 -2.96 10.25 4.87
C HIS A 21 -3.50 11.25 3.82
N ALA A 22 -3.79 10.79 2.61
CA ALA A 22 -4.26 11.66 1.52
C ALA A 22 -5.79 11.78 1.44
N MET A 23 -6.52 10.79 1.95
CA MET A 23 -7.97 10.71 1.82
C MET A 23 -8.66 11.37 3.03
N PRO A 24 -9.80 12.08 2.83
CA PRO A 24 -10.63 12.50 3.95
C PRO A 24 -11.16 11.29 4.75
N PRO A 25 -11.59 11.50 6.00
CA PRO A 25 -12.19 10.45 6.81
C PRO A 25 -13.54 10.03 6.21
N LEU A 26 -13.50 9.00 5.35
CA LEU A 26 -14.67 8.41 4.73
C LEU A 26 -15.09 7.18 5.52
N THR A 27 -16.37 7.09 5.86
CA THR A 27 -16.97 5.94 6.53
C THR A 27 -18.14 5.38 5.73
N ASN A 28 -18.40 4.08 5.87
CA ASN A 28 -19.61 3.46 5.33
C ASN A 28 -20.81 3.66 6.30
N ALA A 29 -21.97 3.10 5.95
CA ALA A 29 -23.18 3.18 6.78
C ALA A 29 -23.04 2.50 8.16
N GLU A 30 -22.06 1.62 8.33
CA GLU A 30 -21.75 0.92 9.58
C GLU A 30 -20.68 1.67 10.40
N GLY A 31 -20.18 2.81 9.93
CA GLY A 31 -19.15 3.60 10.58
C GLY A 31 -17.71 3.13 10.30
N LEU A 32 -17.50 2.10 9.46
CA LEU A 32 -16.18 1.57 9.14
C LEU A 32 -15.40 2.52 8.22
N ALA A 33 -14.12 2.73 8.52
CA ALA A 33 -13.24 3.57 7.73
C ALA A 33 -12.99 2.96 6.33
N THR A 34 -13.26 3.72 5.28
CA THR A 34 -13.13 3.27 3.87
C THR A 34 -12.18 4.12 3.04
N GLY A 35 -11.69 5.24 3.58
CA GLY A 35 -10.86 6.21 2.86
C GLY A 35 -9.60 5.58 2.25
N ALA A 36 -8.84 4.83 3.05
CA ALA A 36 -7.61 4.18 2.59
C ALA A 36 -7.86 3.17 1.44
N ILE A 37 -8.90 2.34 1.58
CA ILE A 37 -9.29 1.35 0.55
C ILE A 37 -9.65 2.08 -0.75
N TYR A 38 -10.48 3.12 -0.67
CA TYR A 38 -10.89 3.91 -1.81
C TYR A 38 -9.69 4.56 -2.53
N GLY A 39 -8.76 5.13 -1.75
CA GLY A 39 -7.53 5.71 -2.29
C GLY A 39 -6.65 4.68 -3.00
N VAL A 40 -6.42 3.51 -2.40
CA VAL A 40 -5.65 2.42 -3.01
C VAL A 40 -6.26 1.97 -4.33
N VAL A 41 -7.58 1.72 -4.34
CA VAL A 41 -8.29 1.30 -5.56
C VAL A 41 -8.16 2.34 -6.67
N ASN A 42 -8.25 3.63 -6.35
CA ASN A 42 -8.08 4.70 -7.35
C ASN A 42 -6.66 4.76 -7.90
N MET A 43 -5.64 4.58 -7.07
CA MET A 43 -4.25 4.54 -7.50
C MET A 43 -3.98 3.33 -8.42
N LEU A 44 -4.50 2.16 -8.06
CA LEU A 44 -4.40 0.96 -8.91
C LEU A 44 -5.12 1.14 -10.25
N ARG A 45 -6.34 1.69 -10.24
CA ARG A 45 -7.08 2.01 -11.47
C ARG A 45 -6.33 2.98 -12.37
N LYS A 46 -5.63 3.97 -11.79
CA LYS A 46 -4.76 4.88 -12.55
C LYS A 46 -3.62 4.12 -13.22
N LEU A 47 -2.92 3.24 -12.52
CA LEU A 47 -1.86 2.40 -13.11
C LEU A 47 -2.37 1.55 -14.28
N LEU A 48 -3.53 0.91 -14.12
CA LEU A 48 -4.12 0.08 -15.18
C LEU A 48 -4.47 0.90 -16.42
N ARG A 49 -5.02 2.11 -16.26
CA ARG A 49 -5.35 2.99 -17.38
C ARG A 49 -4.12 3.54 -18.09
N ASP A 50 -3.13 3.99 -17.32
CA ASP A 50 -1.97 4.71 -17.86
C ASP A 50 -1.01 3.77 -18.59
N TYR A 51 -0.83 2.55 -18.07
CA TYR A 51 0.19 1.62 -18.57
C TYR A 51 -0.36 0.40 -19.32
N LYS A 52 -1.65 0.09 -19.18
CA LYS A 52 -2.30 -1.10 -19.78
C LYS A 52 -1.45 -2.37 -19.64
N PRO A 53 -0.97 -2.69 -18.42
CA PRO A 53 -0.05 -3.79 -18.21
C PRO A 53 -0.74 -5.13 -18.46
N GLN A 54 0.02 -6.13 -18.92
CA GLN A 54 -0.47 -7.51 -18.96
C GLN A 54 -0.44 -8.19 -17.59
N HIS A 55 0.47 -7.74 -16.71
CA HIS A 55 0.68 -8.32 -15.40
C HIS A 55 0.82 -7.21 -14.36
N ILE A 56 0.23 -7.43 -13.19
CA ILE A 56 0.39 -6.58 -12.02
C ILE A 56 0.45 -7.45 -10.77
N ALA A 57 1.33 -7.12 -9.84
CA ALA A 57 1.38 -7.75 -8.53
C ALA A 57 1.49 -6.69 -7.43
N VAL A 58 0.75 -6.89 -6.35
CA VAL A 58 0.81 -6.08 -5.14
C VAL A 58 1.53 -6.89 -4.07
N VAL A 59 2.58 -6.31 -3.49
CA VAL A 59 3.44 -6.96 -2.51
C VAL A 59 3.22 -6.29 -1.17
N PHE A 60 3.02 -7.10 -0.13
CA PHE A 60 2.87 -6.64 1.25
C PHE A 60 4.05 -7.10 2.08
N ASP A 61 4.45 -6.27 3.05
CA ASP A 61 5.45 -6.63 4.03
C ASP A 61 4.97 -7.84 4.85
N ALA A 62 5.85 -8.83 5.03
CA ALA A 62 5.60 -9.93 5.94
C ALA A 62 5.62 -9.44 7.40
N LYS A 63 4.76 -10.02 8.24
CA LYS A 63 4.79 -9.75 9.69
C LYS A 63 6.06 -10.34 10.32
N GLY A 64 6.60 -9.66 11.32
CA GLY A 64 7.66 -10.19 12.19
C GLY A 64 9.04 -9.55 12.00
N LYS A 65 10.02 -10.05 12.75
CA LYS A 65 11.42 -9.65 12.63
C LYS A 65 11.99 -10.22 11.32
N THR A 66 12.85 -9.43 10.69
CA THR A 66 13.64 -9.84 9.54
C THR A 66 15.10 -9.99 9.97
N PHE A 67 15.92 -10.64 9.15
CA PHE A 67 17.37 -10.72 9.36
C PHE A 67 18.04 -9.35 9.55
N ARG A 68 17.44 -8.27 9.03
CA ARG A 68 17.94 -6.89 9.23
C ARG A 68 17.82 -6.42 10.67
N ASN A 69 16.84 -6.91 11.41
CA ASN A 69 16.69 -6.63 12.83
C ASN A 69 17.79 -7.31 13.66
N ASP A 70 18.28 -8.46 13.22
CA ASP A 70 19.37 -9.17 13.91
C ASP A 70 20.74 -8.54 13.61
N MET A 71 20.94 -8.04 12.39
CA MET A 71 22.16 -7.34 12.00
C MET A 71 22.24 -5.92 12.57
N TYR A 72 21.11 -5.24 12.75
CA TYR A 72 21.05 -3.86 13.23
C TYR A 72 19.81 -3.64 14.11
N PRO A 73 19.97 -3.64 15.45
CA PRO A 73 18.86 -3.51 16.39
C PRO A 73 18.02 -2.23 16.22
N GLU A 74 18.64 -1.14 15.78
CA GLU A 74 17.98 0.15 15.58
C GLU A 74 17.26 0.27 14.22
N TYR A 75 17.27 -0.80 13.41
CA TYR A 75 16.58 -0.82 12.12
C TYR A 75 15.07 -0.58 12.30
N LYS A 76 14.57 0.53 11.73
CA LYS A 76 13.16 0.97 11.82
C LYS A 76 12.65 1.21 13.26
N ALA A 77 13.54 1.34 14.25
CA ALA A 77 13.15 1.53 15.66
C ALA A 77 12.34 2.83 15.90
N THR A 78 12.53 3.85 15.07
CA THR A 78 11.82 5.14 15.15
C THR A 78 10.53 5.18 14.33
N ARG A 79 10.15 4.09 13.65
CA ARG A 79 8.93 4.09 12.83
C ARG A 79 7.71 4.10 13.75
N PRO A 80 6.77 5.05 13.60
CA PRO A 80 5.55 5.03 14.37
C PRO A 80 4.74 3.76 14.07
N PRO A 81 4.00 3.23 15.06
CA PRO A 81 3.06 2.15 14.83
C PRO A 81 2.09 2.50 13.71
N MET A 82 1.66 1.50 12.93
CA MET A 82 0.51 1.67 12.04
C MET A 82 -0.69 2.18 12.85
N PRO A 83 -1.43 3.20 12.38
CA PRO A 83 -2.65 3.69 13.03
C PRO A 83 -3.66 2.57 13.31
N ASP A 84 -4.40 2.65 14.42
CA ASP A 84 -5.26 1.55 14.86
C ASP A 84 -6.47 1.33 13.93
N ASP A 85 -7.01 2.40 13.35
CA ASP A 85 -8.08 2.36 12.34
C ASP A 85 -7.65 1.73 11.00
N LEU A 86 -6.34 1.54 10.78
CA LEU A 86 -5.77 0.77 9.66
C LEU A 86 -5.48 -0.69 10.01
N ARG A 87 -5.51 -1.05 11.30
CA ARG A 87 -5.22 -2.40 11.78
C ARG A 87 -6.46 -3.27 11.93
N GLU A 88 -7.62 -2.66 12.07
CA GLU A 88 -8.93 -3.31 12.12
C GLU A 88 -9.34 -3.87 10.75
#